data_AF-A0A1B0EX50-F1
#
_entry.id   AF-A0A1B0EX50-F1
#
_cell.length_a   1.000
_cell.length_b   1.000
_cell.length_c   1.000
_cell.angle_alpha   90.00
_cell.angle_beta   90.00
_cell.angle_gamma   90.00
#
_symmetry.space_group_name_H-M   'P 1'
#
loop_
_entity.id
_entity.type
_entity.pdbx_description
1 polymer ?
#
loop_
_entity_poly.entity_id
_entity_poly.type
_entity_poly.pdbx_seq_one_letter_code
_entity_poly.pdbx_strand_id
1 'polypeptide(L)'
;MASKGAASDTGGVKPMAIGGRMVRERERLFGMSDVERAWRKQFLKDQILAPHEPVHGGYRAYCTRFWIGKGLMTFSLLYATFYYFKYNTNDWTRKGGWRVIKSRRAVVPGEANYPAVSDRTKPSDYAARGFKEQRKTMASKGAASDTGGVKPMAIGGRMVRERERLFGMSDVERAWRKQFLKDQILAPHEPVHVPQYHQELTNPIRRFYQWPLNKLWEKLTPSIGGYRAYCTRFWIGKGLMTFSLLYATFYYFKYNTNDWTRKGGWRVIKSRRAVVPGEANYPAVSDRTKPSDYAARGFKESPI
;
A
#
# COMPACT_ATOMS: atom_id res chain seq x y z
N MET A 1 -34.31 -74.13 26.82
CA MET A 1 -33.87 -73.32 27.97
C MET A 1 -32.50 -72.76 27.66
N ALA A 2 -32.29 -71.47 27.97
CA ALA A 2 -31.02 -70.72 27.96
C ALA A 2 -30.34 -70.48 26.60
N SER A 3 -29.71 -69.35 26.31
CA SER A 3 -29.81 -67.96 26.79
C SER A 3 -28.91 -67.14 25.87
N LYS A 4 -29.31 -65.91 25.61
CA LYS A 4 -28.59 -64.88 24.83
C LYS A 4 -27.13 -64.68 25.29
N GLY A 5 -26.24 -64.43 24.34
CA GLY A 5 -24.95 -63.78 24.55
C GLY A 5 -24.72 -62.73 23.47
N ALA A 6 -24.80 -61.45 23.85
CA ALA A 6 -24.60 -60.30 22.99
C ALA A 6 -23.09 -60.04 22.80
N ALA A 7 -22.65 -59.87 21.55
CA ALA A 7 -21.32 -59.38 21.22
C ALA A 7 -21.41 -57.94 20.72
N SER A 8 -20.67 -57.07 21.39
CA SER A 8 -20.55 -55.63 21.22
C SER A 8 -19.91 -55.24 19.89
N ASP A 9 -20.60 -54.39 19.13
CA ASP A 9 -20.11 -53.80 17.89
C ASP A 9 -19.24 -52.57 18.23
N THR A 10 -17.93 -52.77 18.35
CA THR A 10 -16.97 -51.67 18.47
C THR A 10 -16.73 -51.05 17.10
N GLY A 11 -17.19 -49.82 16.91
CA GLY A 11 -17.00 -49.02 15.72
C GLY A 11 -15.52 -48.79 15.38
N GLY A 12 -14.97 -49.67 14.56
CA GLY A 12 -13.70 -49.47 13.88
C GLY A 12 -13.89 -48.53 12.69
N VAL A 13 -13.39 -47.30 12.81
CA VAL A 13 -13.23 -46.38 11.68
C VAL A 13 -12.29 -47.02 10.67
N LYS A 14 -12.84 -47.48 9.54
CA LYS A 14 -12.03 -47.97 8.41
C LYS A 14 -11.15 -46.83 7.88
N PRO A 15 -9.85 -47.06 7.63
CA PRO A 15 -9.01 -46.07 6.98
C PRO A 15 -9.56 -45.77 5.59
N MET A 16 -9.81 -44.49 5.33
CA MET A 16 -10.38 -43.98 4.10
C MET A 16 -9.35 -44.15 2.98
N ALA A 17 -9.40 -45.31 2.29
CA ALA A 17 -8.56 -45.60 1.15
C ALA A 17 -8.86 -44.60 0.01
N ILE A 18 -7.84 -43.84 -0.37
CA ILE A 18 -7.84 -42.80 -1.42
C ILE A 18 -8.06 -43.40 -2.84
N GLY A 19 -8.29 -44.72 -2.97
CA GLY A 19 -8.57 -45.40 -4.24
C GLY A 19 -10.05 -45.39 -4.69
N GLY A 20 -11.00 -44.96 -3.85
CA GLY A 20 -12.44 -45.12 -4.11
C GLY A 20 -13.08 -44.15 -5.11
N ARG A 21 -12.30 -43.23 -5.71
CA ARG A 21 -12.87 -42.17 -6.58
C ARG A 21 -13.02 -42.58 -8.06
N MET A 22 -12.27 -43.59 -8.53
CA MET A 22 -12.36 -44.06 -9.93
C MET A 22 -13.44 -45.11 -10.18
N VAL A 23 -13.87 -45.87 -9.16
CA VAL A 23 -14.89 -46.93 -9.34
C VAL A 23 -16.28 -46.34 -9.61
N ARG A 24 -16.55 -45.13 -9.10
CA ARG A 24 -17.82 -44.39 -9.30
C ARG A 24 -17.94 -43.70 -10.67
N GLU A 25 -16.89 -43.68 -11.49
CA GLU A 25 -16.94 -43.09 -12.84
C GLU A 25 -17.42 -44.10 -13.89
N ARG A 26 -17.17 -45.40 -13.71
CA ARG A 26 -17.70 -46.44 -14.61
C ARG A 26 -19.23 -46.46 -14.64
N GLU A 27 -19.87 -46.27 -13.50
CA GLU A 27 -21.34 -46.26 -13.37
C GLU A 27 -21.99 -45.00 -13.99
N ARG A 28 -21.28 -43.85 -14.01
CA ARG A 28 -21.76 -42.63 -14.69
C ARG A 28 -21.61 -42.65 -16.21
N LEU A 29 -20.85 -43.61 -16.76
CA LEU A 29 -20.62 -43.75 -18.20
C LEU A 29 -21.68 -44.61 -18.89
N PHE A 30 -22.52 -45.33 -18.14
CA PHE A 30 -23.56 -46.22 -18.68
C PHE A 30 -24.76 -45.51 -19.34
N GLY A 31 -24.85 -44.18 -19.24
CA GLY A 31 -25.89 -43.37 -19.90
C GLY A 31 -25.38 -42.33 -20.89
N MET A 32 -24.06 -42.27 -21.16
CA MET A 32 -23.49 -41.29 -22.08
C MET A 32 -23.39 -41.83 -23.50
N SER A 33 -23.88 -41.03 -24.45
CA SER A 33 -23.67 -41.28 -25.88
C SER A 33 -22.16 -41.34 -26.20
N ASP A 34 -21.79 -42.05 -27.27
CA ASP A 34 -20.38 -42.19 -27.66
C ASP A 34 -19.73 -40.84 -27.97
N VAL A 35 -20.52 -39.87 -28.44
CA VAL A 35 -20.12 -38.50 -28.71
C VAL A 35 -19.73 -37.77 -27.42
N GLU A 36 -20.54 -37.89 -26.37
CA GLU A 36 -20.22 -37.28 -25.06
C GLU A 36 -19.01 -37.92 -24.41
N ARG A 37 -18.82 -39.23 -24.59
CA ARG A 37 -17.62 -39.94 -24.14
C ARG A 37 -16.36 -39.45 -24.87
N ALA A 38 -16.44 -39.25 -26.18
CA ALA A 38 -15.33 -38.71 -26.97
C ALA A 38 -15.01 -37.26 -26.56
N TRP A 39 -16.03 -36.41 -26.41
CA TRP A 39 -15.87 -35.02 -25.99
C TRP A 39 -15.25 -34.91 -24.60
N ARG A 40 -15.68 -35.76 -23.66
CA ARG A 40 -15.15 -35.76 -22.29
C ARG A 40 -13.73 -36.29 -22.21
N LYS A 41 -13.36 -37.27 -23.05
CA LYS A 41 -11.95 -37.69 -23.20
C LYS A 41 -11.07 -36.57 -23.75
N GLN A 42 -11.57 -35.81 -24.72
CA GLN A 42 -10.83 -34.68 -25.30
C GLN A 42 -10.67 -33.56 -24.26
N PHE A 43 -11.75 -33.18 -23.59
CA PHE A 43 -11.74 -32.19 -22.50
C PHE A 43 -10.75 -32.57 -21.39
N LEU A 44 -10.70 -33.85 -20.99
CA LEU A 44 -9.75 -34.32 -19.99
C LEU A 44 -8.29 -34.31 -20.49
N LYS A 45 -8.04 -34.62 -21.77
CA LYS A 45 -6.71 -34.48 -22.38
C LYS A 45 -6.26 -33.02 -22.41
N ASP A 46 -7.18 -32.10 -22.71
CA ASP A 46 -6.89 -30.66 -22.77
C ASP A 46 -6.67 -30.06 -21.36
N GLN A 47 -7.15 -30.72 -20.29
CA GLN A 47 -6.86 -30.33 -18.90
C GLN A 47 -5.51 -30.85 -18.37
N ILE A 48 -4.86 -31.79 -19.04
CA ILE A 48 -3.49 -32.19 -18.72
C ILE A 48 -2.58 -31.09 -19.28
N LEU A 49 -2.33 -30.09 -18.44
CA LEU A 49 -1.45 -28.96 -18.70
C LEU A 49 -0.13 -29.41 -19.34
N ALA A 50 0.24 -28.74 -20.44
CA ALA A 50 1.50 -28.97 -21.11
C ALA A 50 2.68 -28.73 -20.14
N PRO A 51 3.73 -29.56 -20.16
CA PRO A 51 4.82 -29.54 -19.16
C PRO A 51 5.70 -28.27 -19.16
N HIS A 52 5.35 -27.24 -19.93
CA HIS A 52 6.17 -26.03 -20.13
C HIS A 52 5.58 -24.77 -19.50
N GLU A 53 4.55 -24.86 -18.65
CA GLU A 53 4.16 -23.68 -17.88
C GLU A 53 5.27 -23.27 -16.89
N PRO A 54 5.67 -21.98 -16.85
CA PRO A 54 6.61 -21.49 -15.87
C PRO A 54 5.99 -21.66 -14.49
N VAL A 55 6.53 -22.60 -13.70
CA VAL A 55 6.10 -22.85 -12.32
C VAL A 55 6.21 -21.55 -11.52
N HIS A 56 5.07 -20.90 -11.28
CA HIS A 56 4.94 -19.68 -10.46
C HIS A 56 5.18 -19.94 -8.95
N GLY A 57 5.93 -20.98 -8.58
CA GLY A 57 6.20 -21.40 -7.20
C GLY A 57 6.96 -20.36 -6.36
N GLY A 58 7.63 -19.40 -6.99
CA GLY A 58 8.30 -18.31 -6.29
C GLY A 58 7.40 -17.16 -5.85
N TYR A 59 6.18 -17.03 -6.37
CA TYR A 59 5.37 -15.81 -6.20
C TYR A 59 4.86 -15.66 -4.75
N ARG A 60 4.41 -16.77 -4.13
CA ARG A 60 3.97 -16.75 -2.73
C ARG A 60 5.11 -16.42 -1.76
N ALA A 61 6.30 -16.98 -1.97
CA ALA A 61 7.46 -16.72 -1.13
C ALA A 61 8.01 -15.28 -1.30
N TYR A 62 7.88 -14.72 -2.50
CA TYR A 62 8.27 -13.34 -2.78
C TYR A 62 7.28 -12.34 -2.18
N CYS A 63 5.97 -12.60 -2.30
CA CYS A 63 4.94 -11.78 -1.68
C CYS A 63 5.06 -11.78 -0.14
N THR A 64 5.30 -12.93 0.49
CA THR A 64 5.49 -12.97 1.95
C THR A 64 6.75 -12.23 2.38
N ARG A 65 7.89 -12.39 1.71
CA ARG A 65 9.11 -11.61 2.01
C ARG A 65 8.92 -10.11 1.81
N PHE A 66 8.22 -9.71 0.76
CA PHE A 66 7.95 -8.30 0.49
C PHE A 66 7.02 -7.68 1.54
N TRP A 67 5.94 -8.37 1.90
CA TRP A 67 4.99 -7.90 2.93
C TRP A 67 5.59 -7.90 4.33
N ILE A 68 6.41 -8.91 4.69
CA ILE A 68 7.10 -8.95 5.97
C ILE A 68 8.14 -7.83 6.05
N GLY A 69 8.95 -7.62 5.00
CA GLY A 69 9.95 -6.55 4.97
C GLY A 69 9.33 -5.15 5.02
N LYS A 70 8.31 -4.91 4.19
CA LYS A 70 7.55 -3.64 4.20
C LYS A 70 6.84 -3.43 5.53
N GLY A 71 6.15 -4.46 6.03
CA GLY A 71 5.43 -4.45 7.30
C GLY A 71 6.34 -4.11 8.47
N LEU A 72 7.50 -4.77 8.58
CA LEU A 72 8.48 -4.51 9.64
C LEU A 72 9.08 -3.10 9.53
N MET A 73 9.42 -2.63 8.33
CA MET A 73 9.92 -1.26 8.16
C MET A 73 8.85 -0.21 8.46
N THR A 74 7.62 -0.39 7.99
CA THR A 74 6.53 0.56 8.28
C THR A 74 6.17 0.54 9.75
N PHE A 75 6.12 -0.64 10.37
CA PHE A 75 5.83 -0.78 11.78
C PHE A 75 6.93 -0.19 12.65
N SER A 76 8.21 -0.44 12.34
CA SER A 76 9.32 0.14 13.10
C SER A 76 9.36 1.66 12.98
N LEU A 77 9.10 2.21 11.79
CA LEU A 77 9.10 3.64 11.55
C LEU A 77 7.88 4.31 12.21
N LEU A 78 6.69 3.72 12.12
CA LEU A 78 5.50 4.20 12.84
C LEU A 78 5.67 4.10 14.35
N TYR A 79 6.25 3.00 14.85
CA TYR A 79 6.51 2.80 16.27
C TYR A 79 7.54 3.82 16.79
N ALA A 80 8.65 4.00 16.08
CA ALA A 80 9.66 5.01 16.41
C ALA A 80 9.08 6.44 16.35
N THR A 81 8.25 6.73 15.35
CA THR A 81 7.59 8.03 15.21
C THR A 81 6.59 8.26 16.34
N PHE A 82 5.76 7.26 16.66
CA PHE A 82 4.83 7.31 17.78
C PHE A 82 5.55 7.48 19.12
N TYR A 83 6.63 6.72 19.35
CA TYR A 83 7.44 6.82 20.55
C TYR A 83 8.11 8.20 20.64
N TYR A 84 8.66 8.68 19.52
CA TYR A 84 9.21 10.03 19.45
C TYR A 84 8.16 11.09 19.79
N PHE A 85 6.97 11.05 19.19
CA PHE A 85 5.90 11.99 19.55
C PHE A 85 5.46 11.83 21.00
N LYS A 86 5.23 10.61 21.49
CA LYS A 86 4.78 10.37 22.88
C LYS A 86 5.75 10.95 23.93
N TYR A 87 7.05 10.89 23.68
CA TYR A 87 8.06 11.33 24.66
C TYR A 87 8.73 12.69 24.33
N ASN A 88 8.50 13.25 23.14
CA ASN A 88 9.01 14.59 22.73
C ASN A 88 7.92 15.60 22.34
N THR A 89 6.62 15.28 22.40
CA THR A 89 5.59 16.33 22.41
C THR A 89 5.71 17.13 23.70
N ASN A 90 5.62 18.46 23.60
CA ASN A 90 5.87 19.38 24.70
C ASN A 90 4.98 19.07 25.92
N ASP A 91 5.55 18.44 26.94
CA ASP A 91 5.23 18.81 28.31
C ASP A 91 5.77 20.22 28.53
N TRP A 92 5.00 21.07 29.22
CA TRP A 92 5.32 22.44 29.65
C TRP A 92 6.74 22.69 30.20
N THR A 93 7.48 21.63 30.54
CA THR A 93 8.84 21.66 31.06
C THR A 93 9.95 21.54 29.98
N ARG A 94 9.64 21.18 28.72
CA ARG A 94 10.64 21.03 27.65
C ARG A 94 10.46 22.10 26.55
N LYS A 95 11.30 23.13 26.56
CA LYS A 95 11.38 24.14 25.48
C LYS A 95 12.13 23.56 24.27
N GLY A 96 11.42 23.04 23.26
CA GLY A 96 12.02 22.66 21.97
C GLY A 96 11.32 21.57 21.13
N GLY A 97 10.22 20.99 21.61
CA GLY A 97 9.48 19.97 20.86
C GLY A 97 8.49 20.56 19.84
N TRP A 98 8.10 19.74 18.86
CA TRP A 98 7.03 20.05 17.92
C TRP A 98 5.72 20.30 18.68
N ARG A 99 5.12 21.47 18.50
CA ARG A 99 3.83 21.81 19.12
C ARG A 99 2.71 21.18 18.29
N VAL A 100 2.14 20.09 18.78
CA VAL A 100 0.93 19.49 18.19
C VAL A 100 -0.27 20.32 18.64
N ILE A 101 -0.67 21.28 17.81
CA ILE A 101 -1.90 22.05 18.01
C ILE A 101 -3.05 21.18 17.50
N LYS A 102 -3.75 20.50 18.42
CA LYS A 102 -4.98 19.80 18.05
C LYS A 102 -6.04 20.86 17.71
N SER A 103 -6.67 20.75 16.54
CA SER A 103 -7.87 21.53 16.26
C SER A 103 -8.92 21.19 17.34
N ARG A 104 -9.70 22.19 17.76
CA ARG A 104 -10.79 21.95 18.70
C ARG A 104 -11.77 20.97 18.03
N ARG A 105 -12.15 19.93 18.76
CA ARG A 105 -13.20 18.99 18.33
C ARG A 105 -14.48 19.79 18.05
N ALA A 106 -15.20 19.43 16.99
CA ALA A 106 -16.51 20.01 16.71
C ALA A 106 -17.44 19.71 17.89
N VAL A 107 -18.00 20.75 18.49
CA VAL A 107 -18.95 20.62 19.60
C VAL A 107 -20.34 20.44 19.00
N VAL A 108 -21.02 19.38 19.42
CA VAL A 108 -22.32 18.97 18.86
C VAL A 108 -23.44 19.40 19.83
N PRO A 109 -24.66 19.76 19.36
CA PRO A 109 -25.76 20.10 20.24
C PRO A 109 -25.99 19.04 21.33
N GLY A 110 -26.02 19.47 22.60
CA GLY A 110 -26.22 18.59 23.75
C GLY A 110 -24.95 18.24 24.54
N GLU A 111 -23.75 18.57 24.04
CA GLU A 111 -22.51 18.47 24.84
C GLU A 111 -22.41 19.64 25.85
N ALA A 112 -21.83 19.40 27.03
CA ALA A 112 -21.74 20.38 28.12
C ALA A 112 -21.01 21.70 27.74
N ASN A 113 -20.18 21.68 26.69
CA ASN A 113 -19.45 22.83 26.18
C ASN A 113 -20.07 23.46 24.92
N TYR A 114 -21.32 23.08 24.58
CA TYR A 114 -21.99 23.64 23.41
C TYR A 114 -22.36 25.11 23.68
N PRO A 115 -21.90 26.07 22.85
CA PRO A 115 -22.13 27.48 23.10
C PRO A 115 -23.62 27.78 23.16
N ALA A 116 -24.03 28.57 24.15
CA ALA A 116 -25.39 29.06 24.27
C ALA A 116 -25.78 29.79 22.98
N VAL A 117 -27.06 29.81 22.65
CA VAL A 117 -27.56 30.46 21.42
C VAL A 117 -27.12 31.93 21.33
N SER A 118 -26.96 32.59 22.48
CA SER A 118 -26.45 33.95 22.62
C SER A 118 -24.98 34.14 22.21
N ASP A 119 -24.16 33.09 22.33
CA ASP A 119 -22.70 33.14 22.11
C ASP A 119 -22.31 32.73 20.68
N ARG A 120 -23.29 32.39 19.84
CA ARG A 120 -23.05 32.04 18.44
C ARG A 120 -22.76 33.32 17.65
N THR A 121 -21.71 33.28 16.83
CA THR A 121 -21.42 34.35 15.86
C THR A 121 -22.65 34.61 15.00
N LYS A 122 -22.98 35.88 14.75
CA LYS A 122 -24.21 36.25 14.06
C LYS A 122 -24.13 35.80 12.60
N PRO A 123 -25.26 35.44 11.95
CA PRO A 123 -25.28 35.05 10.53
C PRO A 123 -24.57 36.04 9.60
N SER A 124 -24.57 37.34 9.95
CA SER A 124 -23.83 38.40 9.25
C SER A 124 -22.31 38.15 9.17
N ASP A 125 -21.73 37.47 10.15
CA ASP A 125 -20.29 37.25 10.24
C ASP A 125 -19.81 36.13 9.30
N TYR A 126 -20.72 35.24 8.88
CA TYR A 126 -20.45 34.14 7.95
C TYR A 126 -20.51 34.58 6.48
N ALA A 127 -21.37 35.56 6.17
CA ALA A 127 -21.56 36.07 4.81
C ALA A 127 -20.27 36.64 4.20
N ALA A 128 -19.36 37.17 5.03
CA ALA A 128 -18.11 37.77 4.58
C ALA A 128 -16.99 36.76 4.25
N ARG A 129 -17.01 35.54 4.83
CA ARG A 129 -15.91 34.55 4.65
C ARG A 129 -16.22 33.46 3.61
N GLY A 130 -17.43 32.93 3.56
CA GLY A 130 -17.73 31.72 2.77
C GLY A 130 -17.95 31.95 1.27
N PHE A 131 -18.48 33.11 0.88
CA PHE A 131 -18.97 33.32 -0.49
C PHE A 131 -17.86 33.50 -1.54
N LYS A 132 -16.67 33.96 -1.13
CA LYS A 132 -15.52 34.14 -2.04
C LYS A 132 -14.76 32.84 -2.31
N GLU A 133 -14.78 31.86 -1.41
CA GLU A 133 -14.03 30.59 -1.55
C GLU A 133 -14.81 29.51 -2.33
N GLN A 134 -16.14 29.44 -2.16
CA GLN A 134 -16.95 28.46 -2.90
C GLN A 134 -17.02 28.74 -4.41
N ARG A 135 -17.02 30.02 -4.80
CA ARG A 135 -17.03 30.41 -6.23
C ARG A 135 -15.75 30.01 -6.97
N LYS A 136 -14.59 29.99 -6.27
CA LYS A 136 -13.31 29.54 -6.85
C LYS A 136 -13.21 28.02 -6.98
N THR A 137 -13.80 27.25 -6.07
CA THR A 137 -13.66 25.78 -6.04
C THR A 137 -14.67 25.07 -6.94
N MET A 138 -15.87 25.61 -7.12
CA MET A 138 -16.85 25.04 -8.05
C MET A 138 -16.58 25.41 -9.52
N ALA A 139 -15.94 26.55 -9.78
CA ALA A 139 -15.53 26.93 -11.13
C ALA A 139 -14.37 26.09 -11.69
N SER A 140 -13.59 25.39 -10.85
CA SER A 140 -12.38 24.67 -11.28
C SER A 140 -12.56 23.15 -11.39
N LYS A 141 -13.69 22.57 -10.97
CA LYS A 141 -13.97 21.14 -11.11
C LYS A 141 -14.96 20.95 -12.25
N GLY A 142 -14.41 20.79 -13.46
CA GLY A 142 -15.17 20.26 -14.58
C GLY A 142 -15.81 18.92 -14.19
N ALA A 143 -17.04 18.70 -14.63
CA ALA A 143 -17.82 17.49 -14.38
C ALA A 143 -17.23 16.28 -15.13
N ALA A 144 -16.06 15.81 -14.71
CA ALA A 144 -15.55 14.50 -15.10
C ALA A 144 -16.16 13.48 -14.14
N SER A 145 -17.15 12.71 -14.61
CA SER A 145 -17.58 11.51 -13.89
C SER A 145 -16.39 10.55 -13.74
N ASP A 146 -16.28 9.83 -12.61
CA ASP A 146 -15.21 8.85 -12.36
C ASP A 146 -15.04 7.78 -13.47
N THR A 147 -16.04 7.62 -14.32
CA THR A 147 -16.09 6.67 -15.43
C THR A 147 -16.13 7.31 -16.82
N GLY A 148 -15.79 8.60 -16.94
CA GLY A 148 -15.72 9.28 -18.24
C GLY A 148 -17.01 9.28 -19.07
N GLY A 149 -18.18 9.26 -18.42
CA GLY A 149 -19.51 9.29 -19.05
C GLY A 149 -20.14 7.91 -19.24
N VAL A 150 -19.42 6.83 -18.96
CA VAL A 150 -19.95 5.45 -19.08
C VAL A 150 -20.51 4.99 -17.75
N LYS A 151 -21.74 4.49 -17.69
CA LYS A 151 -22.28 3.91 -16.43
C LYS A 151 -21.41 2.72 -16.01
N PRO A 152 -20.79 2.72 -14.81
CA PRO A 152 -20.01 1.58 -14.34
C PRO A 152 -20.92 0.36 -14.24
N MET A 153 -20.62 -0.67 -15.02
CA MET A 153 -21.30 -1.96 -14.91
C MET A 153 -20.61 -2.77 -13.80
N ALA A 154 -21.36 -3.16 -12.77
CA ALA A 154 -20.79 -3.93 -11.66
C ALA A 154 -20.39 -5.34 -12.14
N ILE A 155 -19.09 -5.64 -12.16
CA ILE A 155 -18.53 -6.93 -12.60
C ILE A 155 -19.16 -8.12 -11.84
N GLY A 156 -19.52 -7.92 -10.57
CA GLY A 156 -20.13 -8.96 -9.75
C GLY A 156 -21.61 -9.25 -10.05
N GLY A 157 -22.34 -8.33 -10.69
CA GLY A 157 -23.76 -8.47 -11.02
C GLY A 157 -24.66 -8.85 -9.83
N ARG A 158 -25.80 -9.48 -10.16
CA ARG A 158 -26.80 -10.03 -9.22
C ARG A 158 -26.20 -11.05 -8.23
N MET A 159 -25.18 -11.77 -8.67
CA MET A 159 -24.50 -12.82 -7.90
C MET A 159 -23.60 -12.29 -6.77
N VAL A 160 -23.47 -10.98 -6.56
CA VAL A 160 -22.85 -10.44 -5.33
C VAL A 160 -23.75 -10.69 -4.12
N ARG A 161 -25.08 -10.69 -4.30
CA ARG A 161 -26.06 -10.85 -3.22
C ARG A 161 -26.33 -12.32 -2.93
N GLU A 162 -26.14 -12.71 -1.67
CA GLU A 162 -26.27 -14.10 -1.22
C GLU A 162 -27.68 -14.69 -1.41
N ARG A 163 -28.73 -13.88 -1.19
CA ARG A 163 -30.12 -14.29 -1.46
C ARG A 163 -30.35 -14.64 -2.92
N GLU A 164 -29.70 -13.95 -3.83
CA GLU A 164 -29.88 -14.16 -5.27
C GLU A 164 -29.10 -15.39 -5.76
N ARG A 165 -28.00 -15.76 -5.07
CA ARG A 165 -27.29 -17.03 -5.31
C ARG A 165 -28.15 -18.25 -4.96
N LEU A 166 -29.00 -18.16 -3.94
CA LEU A 166 -29.89 -19.25 -3.52
C LEU A 166 -30.94 -19.61 -4.59
N PHE A 167 -31.38 -18.64 -5.39
CA PHE A 167 -32.34 -18.86 -6.49
C PHE A 167 -31.69 -19.44 -7.77
N GLY A 168 -30.36 -19.48 -7.86
CA GLY A 168 -29.64 -19.90 -9.06
C GLY A 168 -29.70 -18.86 -10.20
N MET A 169 -29.10 -19.22 -11.34
CA MET A 169 -29.02 -18.38 -12.54
C MET A 169 -30.08 -18.83 -13.56
N SER A 170 -30.90 -17.89 -14.04
CA SER A 170 -31.86 -18.16 -15.13
C SER A 170 -31.13 -18.50 -16.43
N ASP A 171 -31.81 -19.17 -17.37
CA ASP A 171 -31.20 -19.57 -18.64
C ASP A 171 -30.77 -18.36 -19.49
N VAL A 172 -31.55 -17.27 -19.42
CA VAL A 172 -31.24 -15.99 -20.07
C VAL A 172 -29.95 -15.38 -19.50
N GLU A 173 -29.82 -15.36 -18.17
CA GLU A 173 -28.59 -14.87 -17.51
C GLU A 173 -27.39 -15.77 -17.83
N ARG A 174 -27.59 -17.09 -17.96
CA ARG A 174 -26.53 -18.05 -18.29
C ARG A 174 -26.04 -17.85 -19.72
N ALA A 175 -26.94 -17.58 -20.66
CA ALA A 175 -26.60 -17.19 -22.02
C ALA A 175 -25.84 -15.86 -22.06
N TRP A 176 -26.30 -14.85 -21.30
CA TRP A 176 -25.62 -13.55 -21.22
C TRP A 176 -24.23 -13.67 -20.60
N ARG A 177 -24.07 -14.49 -19.56
CA ARG A 177 -22.75 -14.77 -18.95
C ARG A 177 -21.82 -15.49 -19.91
N LYS A 178 -22.33 -16.43 -20.71
CA LYS A 178 -21.56 -17.11 -21.77
C LYS A 178 -21.09 -16.12 -22.83
N GLN A 179 -21.94 -15.18 -23.22
CA GLN A 179 -21.57 -14.11 -24.15
C GLN A 179 -20.51 -13.19 -23.53
N PHE A 180 -20.75 -12.69 -22.32
CA PHE A 180 -19.79 -11.83 -21.62
C PHE A 180 -18.41 -12.48 -21.49
N LEU A 181 -18.35 -13.77 -21.12
CA LEU A 181 -17.09 -14.50 -21.01
C LEU A 181 -16.38 -14.65 -22.35
N LYS A 182 -17.11 -14.78 -23.46
CA LYS A 182 -16.53 -14.76 -24.81
C LYS A 182 -15.99 -13.37 -25.16
N ASP A 183 -16.71 -12.32 -24.79
CA ASP A 183 -16.30 -10.94 -25.05
C ASP A 183 -15.05 -10.53 -24.23
N GLN A 184 -14.74 -11.26 -23.16
CA GLN A 184 -13.48 -11.09 -22.40
C GLN A 184 -12.27 -11.77 -23.07
N ILE A 185 -12.46 -12.56 -24.12
CA ILE A 185 -11.35 -13.17 -24.86
C ILE A 185 -10.77 -12.09 -25.77
N LEU A 186 -9.53 -11.68 -25.48
CA LEU A 186 -8.82 -10.70 -26.29
C LEU A 186 -8.59 -11.24 -27.70
N ALA A 187 -8.59 -10.34 -28.69
CA ALA A 187 -8.26 -10.72 -30.04
C ALA A 187 -6.79 -11.19 -30.12
N PRO A 188 -6.42 -12.08 -31.06
CA PRO A 188 -5.06 -12.63 -31.13
C PRO A 188 -3.96 -11.58 -31.33
N HIS A 189 -4.31 -10.42 -31.87
CA HIS A 189 -3.39 -9.31 -32.13
C HIS A 189 -3.24 -8.36 -30.94
N GLU A 190 -4.06 -8.52 -29.90
CA GLU A 190 -4.02 -7.73 -28.69
C GLU A 190 -3.23 -8.48 -27.60
N PRO A 191 -2.44 -7.78 -26.77
CA PRO A 191 -2.26 -6.32 -26.67
C PRO A 191 -1.26 -5.74 -27.69
N VAL A 192 -1.65 -4.67 -28.39
CA VAL A 192 -0.77 -3.96 -29.33
C VAL A 192 0.12 -2.96 -28.57
N HIS A 193 1.42 -3.21 -28.54
CA HIS A 193 2.38 -2.22 -28.01
C HIS A 193 2.72 -1.18 -29.08
N VAL A 194 2.12 0.00 -28.98
CA VAL A 194 2.41 1.14 -29.87
C VAL A 194 3.49 2.02 -29.23
N PRO A 195 4.73 2.03 -29.76
CA PRO A 195 5.82 2.80 -29.16
C PRO A 195 5.58 4.30 -29.24
N GLN A 196 4.85 4.79 -30.25
CA GLN A 196 4.52 6.21 -30.39
C GLN A 196 3.73 6.73 -29.19
N TYR A 197 2.73 5.99 -28.69
CA TYR A 197 1.96 6.42 -27.53
C TYR A 197 2.85 6.60 -26.29
N HIS A 198 3.76 5.67 -26.02
CA HIS A 198 4.71 5.83 -24.93
C HIS A 198 5.65 7.04 -25.17
N GLN A 199 5.99 7.27 -26.43
CA GLN A 199 6.76 8.40 -26.92
C GLN A 199 5.95 9.71 -27.09
N GLU A 200 4.70 9.79 -26.69
CA GLU A 200 3.96 11.06 -26.65
C GLU A 200 3.55 11.36 -25.22
N LEU A 201 3.11 10.34 -24.48
CA LEU A 201 2.69 10.46 -23.08
C LEU A 201 3.83 10.78 -22.10
N THR A 202 5.08 10.47 -22.45
CA THR A 202 6.21 10.62 -21.52
C THR A 202 7.02 11.88 -21.81
N ASN A 203 7.16 12.82 -20.87
CA ASN A 203 7.97 14.03 -21.10
C ASN A 203 9.41 13.71 -21.59
N PRO A 204 10.01 14.48 -22.52
CA PRO A 204 11.36 14.24 -23.04
C PRO A 204 12.45 14.21 -21.96
N ILE A 205 12.36 15.14 -20.99
CA ILE A 205 13.26 15.19 -19.81
C ILE A 205 13.15 13.88 -19.01
N ARG A 206 11.93 13.35 -18.89
CA ARG A 206 11.68 12.08 -18.22
C ARG A 206 12.30 10.90 -18.95
N ARG A 207 12.31 10.91 -20.27
CA ARG A 207 13.00 9.87 -21.06
C ARG A 207 14.50 9.94 -20.88
N PHE A 208 15.07 11.14 -20.87
CA PHE A 208 16.51 11.33 -20.75
C PHE A 208 17.08 10.67 -19.48
N TYR A 209 16.52 10.98 -18.30
CA TYR A 209 17.02 10.37 -17.07
C TYR A 209 16.60 8.90 -16.89
N GLN A 210 15.54 8.44 -17.58
CA GLN A 210 15.13 7.03 -17.55
C GLN A 210 15.93 6.15 -18.51
N TRP A 211 16.51 6.73 -19.56
CA TRP A 211 17.24 6.02 -20.62
C TRP A 211 18.30 5.04 -20.09
N PRO A 212 19.22 5.42 -19.18
CA PRO A 212 20.24 4.49 -18.69
C PRO A 212 19.62 3.30 -17.93
N LEU A 213 18.57 3.55 -17.15
CA LEU A 213 17.85 2.52 -16.40
C LEU A 213 17.04 1.59 -17.32
N ASN A 214 16.50 2.12 -18.42
CA ASN A 214 15.81 1.31 -19.44
C ASN A 214 16.80 0.39 -20.17
N LYS A 215 17.99 0.89 -20.52
CA LYS A 215 19.05 0.07 -21.14
C LYS A 215 19.54 -1.04 -20.22
N LEU A 216 19.67 -0.75 -18.93
CA LEU A 216 19.97 -1.77 -17.92
C LEU A 216 18.86 -2.83 -17.86
N TRP A 217 17.60 -2.41 -17.89
CA TRP A 217 16.44 -3.32 -17.87
C TRP A 217 16.40 -4.21 -19.12
N GLU A 218 16.59 -3.66 -20.31
CA GLU A 218 16.66 -4.41 -21.58
C GLU A 218 17.74 -5.50 -21.52
N LYS A 219 18.93 -5.18 -20.99
CA LYS A 219 20.03 -6.15 -20.84
C LYS A 219 19.78 -7.22 -19.77
N LEU A 220 19.07 -6.89 -18.69
CA LEU A 220 18.76 -7.84 -17.60
C LEU A 220 17.52 -8.70 -17.86
N THR A 221 16.65 -8.28 -18.77
CA THR A 221 15.40 -8.99 -19.10
C THR A 221 15.64 -10.43 -19.58
N PRO A 222 16.58 -10.75 -20.50
CA PRO A 222 16.77 -12.12 -20.96
C PRO A 222 17.33 -13.07 -19.89
N SER A 223 18.08 -12.55 -18.90
CA SER A 223 18.74 -13.39 -17.90
C SER A 223 17.92 -13.62 -16.64
N ILE A 224 17.17 -12.61 -16.17
CA ILE A 224 16.46 -12.67 -14.87
C ILE A 224 14.93 -12.67 -15.05
N GLY A 225 14.44 -12.41 -16.27
CA GLY A 225 13.02 -12.30 -16.59
C GLY A 225 12.46 -10.90 -16.34
N GLY A 226 11.38 -10.56 -17.05
CA GLY A 226 10.84 -9.20 -17.12
C GLY A 226 10.46 -8.59 -15.77
N TYR A 227 9.77 -9.36 -14.91
CA TYR A 227 9.33 -8.87 -13.59
C TYR A 227 10.52 -8.56 -12.66
N ARG A 228 11.50 -9.47 -12.59
CA ARG A 228 12.68 -9.28 -11.72
C ARG A 228 13.55 -8.14 -12.24
N ALA A 229 13.76 -8.06 -13.55
CA ALA A 229 14.48 -6.96 -14.17
C ALA A 229 13.80 -5.60 -13.89
N TYR A 230 12.46 -5.55 -13.93
CA TYR A 230 11.69 -4.36 -13.58
C TYR A 230 11.88 -3.95 -12.12
N CYS A 231 11.78 -4.90 -11.17
CA CYS A 231 12.05 -4.65 -9.76
C CYS A 231 13.47 -4.10 -9.53
N THR A 232 14.47 -4.69 -10.18
CA THR A 232 15.86 -4.22 -10.11
C THR A 232 15.98 -2.78 -10.60
N ARG A 233 15.39 -2.46 -11.76
CA ARG A 233 15.35 -1.08 -12.30
C ARG A 233 14.73 -0.09 -11.31
N PHE A 234 13.61 -0.46 -10.71
CA PHE A 234 12.89 0.38 -9.75
C PHE A 234 13.75 0.68 -8.52
N TRP A 235 14.36 -0.34 -7.93
CA TRP A 235 15.16 -0.17 -6.71
C TRP A 235 16.49 0.52 -6.96
N ILE A 236 17.17 0.27 -8.08
CA ILE A 236 18.39 0.99 -8.44
C ILE A 236 18.09 2.48 -8.63
N GLY A 237 17.01 2.83 -9.34
CA GLY A 237 16.61 4.22 -9.52
C GLY A 237 16.31 4.93 -8.20
N LYS A 238 15.56 4.28 -7.30
CA LYS A 238 15.27 4.83 -5.96
C LYS A 238 16.50 4.90 -5.06
N GLY A 239 17.38 3.89 -5.15
CA GLY A 239 18.64 3.84 -4.43
C GLY A 239 19.55 5.01 -4.81
N LEU A 240 19.76 5.25 -6.11
CA LEU A 240 20.54 6.37 -6.60
C LEU A 240 19.97 7.72 -6.15
N MET A 241 18.65 7.93 -6.30
CA MET A 241 18.01 9.18 -5.83
C MET A 241 18.19 9.40 -4.33
N THR A 242 18.01 8.35 -3.52
CA THR A 242 18.14 8.43 -2.06
C THR A 242 19.59 8.71 -1.66
N PHE A 243 20.54 8.02 -2.27
CA PHE A 243 21.96 8.18 -2.00
C PHE A 243 22.45 9.58 -2.40
N SER A 244 22.08 10.07 -3.58
CA SER A 244 22.40 11.44 -4.02
C SER A 244 21.83 12.50 -3.07
N LEU A 245 20.58 12.33 -2.62
CA LEU A 245 19.96 13.25 -1.66
C LEU A 245 20.69 13.23 -0.30
N LEU A 246 20.99 12.04 0.23
CA LEU A 246 21.72 11.89 1.50
C LEU A 246 23.12 12.50 1.40
N TYR A 247 23.84 12.23 0.32
CA TYR A 247 25.18 12.78 0.09
C TYR A 247 25.14 14.31 -0.04
N ALA A 248 24.23 14.86 -0.83
CA ALA A 248 24.06 16.30 -0.96
C ALA A 248 23.68 16.95 0.37
N THR A 249 22.79 16.33 1.14
CA THR A 249 22.39 16.81 2.47
C THR A 249 23.57 16.79 3.43
N PHE A 250 24.32 15.69 3.49
CA PHE A 250 25.51 15.56 4.33
C PHE A 250 26.59 16.57 3.96
N TYR A 251 26.89 16.72 2.66
CA TYR A 251 27.84 17.70 2.16
C TYR A 251 27.41 19.13 2.50
N TYR A 252 26.13 19.45 2.32
CA TYR A 252 25.58 20.75 2.68
C TYR A 252 25.77 21.04 4.18
N PHE A 253 25.35 20.13 5.06
CA PHE A 253 25.53 20.30 6.50
C PHE A 253 26.99 20.33 6.94
N LYS A 254 27.90 19.65 6.24
CA LYS A 254 29.32 19.63 6.59
C LYS A 254 30.03 20.96 6.30
N TYR A 255 29.71 21.61 5.18
CA TYR A 255 30.44 22.80 4.71
C TYR A 255 29.65 24.11 4.80
N ASN A 256 28.35 24.04 5.04
CA ASN A 256 27.45 25.19 5.17
C ASN A 256 26.78 25.23 6.55
N THR A 257 27.51 24.81 7.60
CA THR A 257 27.10 25.05 8.99
C THR A 257 26.94 26.55 9.25
N ASN A 258 25.87 26.91 9.97
CA ASN A 258 25.61 28.29 10.36
C ASN A 258 26.47 28.65 11.58
N ASP A 259 27.68 29.10 11.31
CA ASP A 259 28.64 29.60 12.30
C ASP A 259 28.62 31.13 12.36
N TRP A 260 29.16 31.72 13.43
CA TRP A 260 29.15 33.18 13.65
C TRP A 260 29.81 33.98 12.51
N THR A 261 30.71 33.36 11.75
CA THR A 261 31.44 33.98 10.62
C THR A 261 30.61 34.10 9.34
N ARG A 262 29.45 33.42 9.23
CA ARG A 262 28.66 33.34 7.98
C ARG A 262 27.22 33.77 8.19
N LYS A 263 26.72 34.62 7.29
CA LYS A 263 25.30 35.02 7.21
C LYS A 263 24.54 34.03 6.32
N GLY A 264 24.31 32.80 6.79
CA GLY A 264 23.55 31.80 6.03
C GLY A 264 23.62 30.40 6.61
N GLY A 265 23.01 29.43 5.91
CA GLY A 265 23.05 28.02 6.30
C GLY A 265 22.01 27.63 7.34
N TRP A 266 21.77 26.32 7.44
CA TRP A 266 20.83 25.78 8.42
C TRP A 266 21.46 25.74 9.81
N ARG A 267 20.68 26.18 10.81
CA ARG A 267 21.12 26.18 12.19
C ARG A 267 20.71 24.88 12.89
N VAL A 268 21.70 24.06 13.23
CA VAL A 268 21.48 22.81 13.95
C VAL A 268 21.75 23.03 15.44
N ILE A 269 20.69 23.17 16.23
CA ILE A 269 20.80 23.22 17.69
C ILE A 269 20.56 21.81 18.22
N LYS A 270 21.61 21.15 18.69
CA LYS A 270 21.48 19.86 19.37
C LYS A 270 20.96 20.09 20.79
N SER A 271 19.93 19.34 21.17
CA SER A 271 19.52 19.19 22.56
C SER A 271 20.54 18.34 23.31
N ARG A 272 20.71 18.59 24.61
CA ARG A 272 21.57 17.75 25.45
C ARG A 272 21.03 16.32 25.51
N ARG A 273 21.92 15.36 25.72
CA ARG A 273 21.54 13.99 26.08
C ARG A 273 20.89 14.02 27.47
N ALA A 274 19.85 13.20 27.67
CA ALA A 274 19.31 12.96 29.00
C ALA A 274 20.33 12.12 29.79
N VAL A 275 20.72 12.60 30.96
CA VAL A 275 21.64 11.92 31.88
C VAL A 275 20.89 11.66 33.17
N VAL A 276 20.96 10.42 33.66
CA VAL A 276 20.17 9.92 34.79
C VAL A 276 21.09 9.76 36.02
N PRO A 277 20.59 9.91 37.27
CA PRO A 277 21.37 9.60 38.46
C PRO A 277 21.97 8.19 38.38
N GLY A 278 23.29 8.07 38.57
CA GLY A 278 24.03 6.81 38.48
C GLY A 278 24.84 6.63 37.20
N GLU A 279 24.64 7.46 36.17
CA GLU A 279 25.59 7.54 35.05
C GLU A 279 26.82 8.39 35.43
N ALA A 280 28.00 8.04 34.90
CA ALA A 280 29.27 8.71 35.25
C ALA A 280 29.28 10.24 35.01
N ASN A 281 28.44 10.73 34.11
CA ASN A 281 28.37 12.15 33.75
C ASN A 281 27.25 12.91 34.50
N TYR A 282 26.64 12.32 35.54
CA TYR A 282 25.60 12.98 36.33
C TYR A 282 26.20 13.85 37.44
N PRO A 283 25.75 15.13 37.62
CA PRO A 283 24.74 15.83 36.85
C PRO A 283 25.33 16.56 35.63
N ALA A 284 24.88 16.22 34.41
CA ALA A 284 25.23 16.98 33.21
C ALA A 284 24.41 18.29 33.14
N VAL A 285 24.91 19.33 33.80
CA VAL A 285 24.34 20.70 33.75
C VAL A 285 24.55 21.28 32.35
N SER A 286 23.67 22.18 31.89
CA SER A 286 23.81 22.77 30.56
C SER A 286 24.95 23.78 30.49
N ASP A 287 25.83 23.64 29.51
CA ASP A 287 26.91 24.61 29.22
C ASP A 287 26.37 25.99 28.80
N ARG A 288 25.11 26.03 28.35
CA ARG A 288 24.39 27.26 28.01
C ARG A 288 23.66 27.77 29.25
N THR A 289 24.27 28.72 29.95
CA THR A 289 23.71 29.30 31.19
C THR A 289 23.03 30.64 30.94
N LYS A 290 23.51 31.41 29.95
CA LYS A 290 22.98 32.74 29.63
C LYS A 290 22.10 32.68 28.37
N PRO A 291 21.06 33.53 28.26
CA PRO A 291 20.26 33.63 27.02
C PRO A 291 21.08 33.94 25.77
N SER A 292 22.17 34.70 25.90
CA SER A 292 23.10 35.00 24.81
C SER A 292 23.84 33.77 24.27
N ASP A 293 24.02 32.73 25.07
CA ASP A 293 24.71 31.49 24.67
C ASP A 293 23.96 30.74 23.58
N TYR A 294 22.63 30.90 23.55
CA TYR A 294 21.82 30.34 22.48
C TYR A 294 22.10 31.07 21.16
N ALA A 295 22.35 32.38 21.17
CA ALA A 295 22.54 33.19 19.97
C ALA A 295 24.00 33.30 19.50
N ALA A 296 24.97 32.86 20.31
CA ALA A 296 26.40 33.08 20.07
C ALA A 296 26.99 32.35 18.84
N ARG A 297 26.39 31.24 18.36
CA ARG A 297 26.85 30.50 17.15
C ARG A 297 28.35 30.16 17.15
N GLY A 298 28.89 29.77 18.31
CA GLY A 298 30.32 29.47 18.46
C GLY A 298 31.23 30.70 18.53
N PHE A 299 30.68 31.93 18.62
CA PHE A 299 31.46 33.15 18.78
C PHE A 299 32.35 33.12 20.02
N LYS A 300 31.95 32.44 21.11
CA LYS A 300 32.81 32.32 22.29
C LYS A 300 34.08 31.47 22.07
N GLU A 301 34.10 30.69 21.00
CA GLU A 301 35.24 29.86 20.59
C GLU A 301 36.08 30.58 19.52
N SER A 302 35.75 31.84 19.19
CA SER A 302 36.60 32.63 18.30
C SER A 302 37.92 33.00 18.97
N PRO A 303 39.02 33.13 18.20
CA PRO A 303 40.30 33.59 18.72
C PRO A 303 40.34 35.10 19.06
N ILE A 304 39.21 35.80 18.85
CA ILE A 304 38.98 37.23 19.15
C ILE A 304 37.97 37.29 20.29
#